data_AF-A0A183EGZ6-F1
#
_entry.id   AF-A0A183EGZ6-F1
#
_cell.length_a   1.000
_cell.length_b   1.000
_cell.length_c   1.000
_cell.angle_alpha   90.00
_cell.angle_beta   90.00
_cell.angle_gamma   90.00
#
_symmetry.space_group_name_H-M   'P 1'
#
loop_
_entity.id
_entity.type
_entity.pdbx_description
1 polymer ?
#
loop_
_entity_poly.entity_id
_entity_poly.type
_entity_poly.pdbx_seq_one_letter_code
_entity_poly.pdbx_strand_id
1 'polypeptide(L)'
;LLAFAVMMVIDPRNKIPPAAHAVLFGIALLVIGCGFGANCGYPLNPARDFGPRIFTCFLYGKEVFTHPWKLWFLVPIVAPTVGAVIGGWLYILLLGSHIPDEESEEVDKQGEKKREDQAEKGAGRKESSQTGSQK
;
A
#
# COMPACT_ATOMS: atom_id res chain seq x y z
N LEU A 1 4.15 -10.19 -2.97
CA LEU A 1 2.74 -10.41 -2.55
C LEU A 1 2.45 -9.81 -1.18
N LEU A 2 3.14 -10.21 -0.10
CA LEU A 2 2.86 -9.65 1.22
C LEU A 2 2.97 -8.12 1.26
N ALA A 3 4.08 -7.54 0.79
CA ALA A 3 4.25 -6.08 0.78
C ALA A 3 3.18 -5.34 -0.04
N PHE A 4 2.74 -5.93 -1.16
CA PHE A 4 1.64 -5.40 -1.96
C PHE A 4 0.33 -5.36 -1.15
N ALA A 5 -0.02 -6.47 -0.49
CA ALA A 5 -1.21 -6.55 0.35
C ALA A 5 -1.13 -5.60 1.56
N VAL A 6 0.06 -5.45 2.16
CA VAL A 6 0.28 -4.48 3.23
C VAL A 6 0.03 -3.07 2.75
N MET A 7 0.65 -2.66 1.64
CA MET A 7 0.44 -1.33 1.05
C MET A 7 -1.03 -1.06 0.74
N MET A 8 -1.74 -2.04 0.15
CA MET A 8 -3.17 -1.94 -0.13
C MET A 8 -4.03 -1.72 1.13
N VAL A 9 -3.65 -2.35 2.25
CA VAL A 9 -4.41 -2.26 3.51
C VAL A 9 -4.13 -0.96 4.26
N ILE A 10 -2.87 -0.49 4.26
CA ILE A 10 -2.48 0.73 4.98
C ILE A 10 -2.79 2.01 4.20
N ASP A 11 -3.02 1.93 2.89
CA ASP A 11 -3.28 3.10 2.07
C ASP A 11 -4.61 3.75 2.49
N PRO A 12 -4.58 5.00 3.02
CA PRO A 12 -5.79 5.68 3.47
C PRO A 12 -6.82 5.89 2.35
N ARG A 13 -6.36 5.94 1.08
CA ARG A 13 -7.24 6.11 -0.09
C ARG A 13 -8.19 4.93 -0.26
N ASN A 14 -7.83 3.76 0.27
CA ASN A 14 -8.63 2.54 0.19
C ASN A 14 -9.70 2.44 1.29
N LYS A 15 -9.77 3.42 2.21
CA LYS A 15 -10.82 3.57 3.25
C LYS A 15 -11.02 2.32 4.12
N ILE A 16 -9.97 1.54 4.36
CA ILE A 16 -10.02 0.36 5.23
C ILE A 16 -9.96 0.81 6.70
N PRO A 17 -10.87 0.33 7.57
CA PRO A 17 -10.85 0.71 8.98
C PRO A 17 -9.61 0.17 9.70
N PRO A 18 -8.94 0.97 10.57
CA PRO A 18 -7.78 0.56 11.37
C PRO A 18 -7.97 -0.76 12.13
N ALA A 19 -9.18 -0.99 12.66
CA ALA A 19 -9.51 -2.20 13.40
C ALA A 19 -9.41 -3.48 12.56
N ALA A 20 -9.61 -3.41 11.24
CA ALA A 20 -9.54 -4.58 10.35
C ALA A 20 -8.11 -4.92 9.91
N HIS A 21 -7.14 -4.02 10.10
CA HIS A 21 -5.79 -4.18 9.56
C HIS A 21 -5.12 -5.47 10.02
N ALA A 22 -5.15 -5.73 11.34
CA ALA A 22 -4.54 -6.91 11.93
C ALA A 22 -5.11 -8.22 11.36
N VAL A 23 -6.43 -8.28 11.18
CA VAL A 23 -7.12 -9.45 10.62
C VAL A 23 -6.74 -9.63 9.14
N LEU A 24 -6.73 -8.56 8.36
CA LEU A 24 -6.39 -8.61 6.94
C LEU A 24 -4.93 -9.02 6.71
N PHE A 25 -4.00 -8.51 7.52
CA PHE A 25 -2.60 -8.98 7.48
C PHE A 25 -2.49 -10.46 7.83
N GLY A 26 -3.23 -10.92 8.86
CA GLY A 26 -3.28 -12.32 9.24
C GLY A 26 -3.82 -13.22 8.13
N ILE A 27 -4.90 -12.82 7.47
CA ILE A 27 -5.48 -13.56 6.34
C ILE A 27 -4.51 -13.59 5.16
N ALA A 28 -3.87 -12.46 4.83
CA ALA A 28 -2.88 -12.41 3.76
C ALA A 28 -1.71 -13.37 4.04
N LEU A 29 -1.20 -13.38 5.28
CA LEU A 29 -0.18 -14.32 5.72
C LEU A 29 -0.66 -15.77 5.65
N LEU A 30 -1.89 -16.06 6.07
CA LEU A 30 -2.48 -17.39 6.03
C LEU A 30 -2.58 -17.91 4.60
N VAL A 31 -3.12 -17.12 3.67
CA VAL A 31 -3.26 -17.50 2.26
C VAL A 31 -1.89 -17.76 1.63
N ILE A 32 -0.90 -16.90 1.88
CA ILE A 32 0.46 -17.10 1.39
C ILE A 32 1.09 -18.36 2.02
N GLY A 33 0.87 -18.59 3.32
CA GLY A 33 1.37 -19.75 4.05
C GLY A 33 0.75 -21.06 3.57
N CYS A 34 -0.56 -21.10 3.35
CA CYS A 34 -1.25 -22.29 2.83
C CYS A 34 -0.89 -22.57 1.36
N GLY A 35 -0.75 -21.53 0.53
CA GLY A 35 -0.42 -21.68 -0.89
C GLY A 35 1.05 -22.01 -1.16
N PHE A 36 1.98 -21.36 -0.44
CA PHE A 36 3.41 -21.42 -0.72
C PHE A 36 4.26 -22.00 0.41
N GLY A 37 3.69 -22.31 1.57
CA GLY A 37 4.42 -22.78 2.75
C GLY A 37 5.14 -24.11 2.55
N ALA A 38 4.55 -25.03 1.78
CA ALA A 38 5.16 -26.35 1.53
C ALA A 38 6.44 -26.32 0.68
N ASN A 39 6.69 -25.22 -0.06
CA ASN A 39 7.86 -25.12 -0.94
C ASN A 39 9.12 -24.76 -0.14
N CYS A 40 9.06 -23.65 0.60
CA CYS A 40 10.24 -23.08 1.28
C CYS A 40 9.99 -22.69 2.74
N GLY A 41 8.82 -23.00 3.32
CA GLY A 41 8.47 -22.62 4.69
C GLY A 41 8.08 -21.15 4.88
N TYR A 42 7.78 -20.44 3.78
CA TYR A 42 7.37 -19.04 3.71
C TYR A 42 8.27 -18.08 4.56
N PRO A 43 9.58 -17.98 4.31
CA PRO A 43 10.44 -17.06 5.04
C PRO A 43 10.15 -15.63 4.56
N LEU A 44 9.10 -14.99 5.07
CA LEU A 44 8.66 -13.64 4.67
C LEU A 44 9.40 -12.53 5.43
N ASN A 45 10.12 -12.87 6.49
CA ASN A 45 10.76 -11.91 7.37
C ASN A 45 12.16 -12.40 7.76
N PRO A 46 13.22 -11.62 7.49
CA PRO A 46 14.58 -11.98 7.90
C PRO A 46 14.70 -12.25 9.42
N ALA A 47 14.01 -11.49 10.27
CA ALA A 47 14.06 -11.67 11.73
C ALA A 47 13.44 -12.99 12.20
N ARG A 48 12.39 -13.45 11.51
CA ARG A 48 11.68 -14.70 11.80
C ARG A 48 12.55 -15.93 11.52
N ASP A 49 13.48 -15.82 10.60
CA ASP A 49 14.41 -16.91 10.25
C ASP A 49 15.77 -16.76 10.95
N PHE A 50 16.32 -15.56 11.05
CA PHE A 50 17.67 -15.34 11.58
C PHE A 50 17.76 -15.51 13.10
N GLY A 51 16.76 -15.04 13.85
CA GLY A 51 16.74 -15.14 15.32
C GLY A 51 16.79 -16.58 15.82
N PRO A 52 15.86 -17.46 15.40
CA PRO A 52 15.89 -18.87 15.76
C PRO A 52 17.17 -19.58 15.30
N ARG A 53 17.75 -19.19 14.16
CA ARG A 53 19.03 -19.76 13.67
C ARG A 53 20.21 -19.41 14.55
N ILE A 54 20.32 -18.17 15.03
CA ILE A 54 21.36 -17.79 15.99
C ILE A 54 21.19 -18.57 17.29
N PHE A 55 19.97 -18.62 17.83
CA PHE A 55 19.69 -19.35 19.07
C PHE A 55 20.06 -20.83 18.97
N THR A 56 19.63 -21.48 17.89
CA THR A 56 19.97 -22.88 17.62
C THR A 56 21.44 -23.09 17.30
N CYS A 57 22.15 -22.11 16.75
CA CYS A 57 23.61 -22.18 16.57
C CYS A 57 24.35 -22.24 17.91
N PHE A 58 23.87 -21.56 18.94
CA PHE A 58 24.45 -21.66 20.28
C PHE A 58 24.21 -23.03 20.92
N LEU A 59 23.06 -23.66 20.65
CA LEU A 59 22.69 -24.95 21.25
C LEU A 59 23.24 -26.16 20.49
N TYR A 60 23.18 -26.15 19.16
CA TYR A 60 23.48 -27.29 18.29
C TYR A 60 24.73 -27.07 17.44
N GLY A 61 25.38 -25.91 17.54
CA GLY A 61 26.60 -25.59 16.80
C GLY A 61 26.34 -25.03 15.40
N LYS A 62 27.42 -24.87 14.63
CA LYS A 62 27.42 -24.12 13.36
C LYS A 62 26.67 -24.82 12.21
N GLU A 63 26.27 -26.07 12.40
CA GLU A 63 25.59 -26.86 11.37
C GLU A 63 24.26 -26.25 10.91
N VAL A 64 23.63 -25.43 11.75
CA VAL A 64 22.40 -24.68 11.48
C VAL A 64 22.52 -23.73 10.26
N PHE A 65 23.74 -23.27 9.95
CA PHE A 65 24.00 -22.41 8.79
C PHE A 65 24.44 -23.19 7.55
N THR A 66 24.94 -24.42 7.72
CA THR A 66 25.49 -25.22 6.63
C THR A 66 24.55 -26.30 6.10
N HIS A 67 23.56 -26.74 6.88
CA HIS A 67 22.53 -27.68 6.44
C HIS A 67 21.20 -26.99 6.10
N PRO A 68 20.50 -27.38 5.02
CA PRO A 68 20.85 -28.37 3.99
C PRO A 68 21.85 -27.85 2.93
N TRP A 69 21.97 -26.54 2.75
CA TRP A 69 22.91 -25.90 1.83
C TRP A 69 23.58 -24.71 2.52
N LYS A 70 24.90 -24.51 2.29
CA LYS A 70 25.69 -23.45 2.96
C LYS A 70 25.18 -22.02 2.74
N LEU A 71 24.42 -21.78 1.67
CA LEU A 71 23.89 -20.47 1.31
C LEU A 71 22.40 -20.30 1.63
N TRP A 72 21.72 -21.34 2.13
CA TRP A 72 20.27 -21.30 2.33
C TRP A 72 19.84 -20.20 3.31
N PHE A 73 20.65 -19.89 4.32
CA PHE A 73 20.33 -18.84 5.30
C PHE A 73 20.24 -17.44 4.69
N LEU A 74 20.85 -17.20 3.52
CA LEU A 74 20.76 -15.92 2.81
C LEU A 74 19.42 -15.75 2.08
N VAL A 75 18.78 -16.85 1.68
CA VAL A 75 17.53 -16.79 0.92
C VAL A 75 16.41 -16.11 1.74
N PRO A 76 16.15 -16.48 3.01
CA PRO A 76 15.22 -15.77 3.91
C PRO A 76 15.58 -14.31 4.19
N ILE A 77 16.81 -13.88 3.92
CA ILE A 77 17.25 -12.51 4.18
C ILE A 77 17.05 -11.67 2.93
N VAL A 78 17.64 -12.10 1.81
CA VAL A 78 17.67 -11.30 0.57
C VAL A 78 16.33 -11.38 -0.17
N ALA A 79 15.72 -12.56 -0.27
CA ALA A 79 14.52 -12.73 -1.08
C ALA A 79 13.32 -11.91 -0.54
N PRO A 80 13.07 -11.82 0.78
CA PRO A 80 12.00 -10.97 1.29
C PRO A 80 12.26 -9.49 1.11
N THR A 81 13.50 -9.02 1.25
CA THR A 81 13.84 -7.61 1.06
C THR A 81 13.60 -7.20 -0.40
N VAL A 82 14.12 -7.98 -1.34
CA VAL A 82 13.92 -7.72 -2.78
C VAL A 82 12.44 -7.86 -3.15
N GLY A 83 11.77 -8.90 -2.67
CA GLY A 83 10.35 -9.13 -2.91
C GLY A 83 9.44 -8.05 -2.31
N ALA A 84 9.84 -7.42 -1.20
CA ALA A 84 9.11 -6.31 -0.60
C ALA A 84 9.19 -5.05 -1.47
N VAL A 85 10.40 -4.71 -1.96
CA VAL A 85 10.59 -3.57 -2.88
C VAL A 85 9.77 -3.76 -4.15
N ILE A 86 9.86 -4.93 -4.78
CA ILE A 86 9.10 -5.25 -5.99
C ILE A 86 7.59 -5.23 -5.71
N GLY A 87 7.16 -5.78 -4.58
CA GLY A 87 5.75 -5.79 -4.18
C GLY A 87 5.17 -4.39 -3.97
N GLY A 88 5.93 -3.48 -3.34
CA GLY A 88 5.54 -2.09 -3.18
C GLY A 88 5.46 -1.34 -4.51
N TRP A 89 6.43 -1.56 -5.40
CA TRP A 89 6.40 -1.00 -6.76
C TRP A 89 5.18 -1.48 -7.55
N LEU A 90 4.85 -2.77 -7.49
CA LEU A 90 3.66 -3.32 -8.13
C LEU A 90 2.37 -2.67 -7.60
N TYR A 91 2.31 -2.35 -6.30
CA TYR A 91 1.16 -1.65 -5.72
C TYR A 91 0.99 -0.27 -6.35
N ILE A 92 2.06 0.51 -6.39
CA ILE A 92 2.05 1.87 -6.95
C ILE A 92 1.66 1.83 -8.43
N LEU A 93 2.23 0.92 -9.21
CA LEU A 93 1.99 0.86 -10.66
C LEU A 93 0.59 0.38 -11.01
N LEU A 94 0.04 -0.59 -10.27
CA LEU A 94 -1.24 -1.23 -10.62
C LEU A 94 -2.44 -0.54 -9.96
N LEU A 95 -2.32 -0.15 -8.68
CA LEU A 95 -3.44 0.40 -7.91
C LEU A 95 -3.20 1.86 -7.53
N GLY A 96 -2.05 2.17 -6.94
CA GLY A 96 -1.77 3.52 -6.42
C GLY A 96 -1.86 4.62 -7.48
N SER A 97 -1.49 4.33 -8.73
CA SER A 97 -1.56 5.24 -9.88
C SER A 97 -2.98 5.51 -10.39
N HIS A 98 -3.94 4.62 -10.11
CA HIS A 98 -5.31 4.69 -10.61
C HIS A 98 -6.31 5.19 -9.56
N ILE A 99 -5.88 5.40 -8.31
CA ILE A 99 -6.73 5.91 -7.24
C ILE A 99 -6.53 7.43 -7.14
N PRO A 100 -7.55 8.25 -7.45
CA PRO A 100 -7.42 9.70 -7.38
C PRO A 100 -7.17 10.14 -5.93
N ASP A 101 -6.32 11.15 -5.77
CA ASP A 101 -6.10 11.80 -4.48
C ASP A 101 -7.35 12.57 -4.08
N GLU A 102 -7.82 12.46 -2.83
CA GLU A 102 -9.00 13.22 -2.38
C GLU A 102 -8.81 14.74 -2.54
N GLU A 103 -7.56 15.20 -2.54
CA GLU A 103 -7.16 16.58 -2.84
C GLU A 103 -7.55 17.01 -4.27
N SER A 104 -7.53 16.09 -5.24
CA SER A 104 -7.96 16.36 -6.62
C SER A 104 -9.48 16.50 -6.76
N GLU A 105 -10.26 15.76 -5.96
CA GLU A 105 -11.72 15.89 -5.97
C GLU A 105 -12.20 17.18 -5.29
N GLU A 106 -11.54 17.62 -4.22
CA GLU A 106 -11.88 18.91 -3.59
C GLU A 106 -11.52 20.08 -4.49
N VAL A 107 -10.38 20.04 -5.17
CA VAL A 107 -9.95 21.09 -6.11
C VAL A 107 -10.91 21.19 -7.31
N ASP A 108 -11.36 20.07 -7.87
CA ASP A 108 -12.33 20.08 -8.98
C ASP A 108 -13.70 20.61 -8.55
N LYS A 109 -14.23 20.13 -7.41
CA LYS A 109 -15.52 20.62 -6.86
C LYS A 109 -15.47 22.10 -6.53
N GLN A 110 -14.34 22.58 -6.02
CA GLN A 110 -14.15 23.99 -5.68
C GLN A 110 -13.91 24.85 -6.93
N GLY A 111 -13.30 24.28 -7.97
CA GLY A 111 -13.17 24.86 -9.30
C GLY A 111 -14.52 25.04 -10.01
N GLU A 112 -15.39 24.03 -9.97
CA GLU A 112 -16.77 24.11 -10.50
C GLU A 112 -17.60 25.15 -9.75
N LYS A 113 -17.63 25.11 -8.42
CA LYS A 113 -18.36 26.10 -7.60
C LYS A 113 -17.94 27.54 -7.92
N LYS A 114 -16.63 27.77 -8.07
CA LYS A 114 -16.07 29.10 -8.37
C LYS A 114 -16.42 29.57 -9.79
N ARG A 115 -16.63 28.65 -10.74
CA ARG A 115 -17.11 28.94 -12.10
C ARG A 115 -18.60 29.26 -12.12
N GLU A 116 -19.41 28.53 -11.38
CA GLU A 116 -20.85 28.79 -11.22
C GLU A 116 -21.10 30.16 -10.56
N ASP A 117 -20.42 30.46 -9.45
CA ASP A 117 -20.51 31.74 -8.74
C ASP A 117 -20.11 32.94 -9.63
N GLN A 118 -19.15 32.75 -10.55
CA GLN A 118 -18.72 33.77 -11.50
C GLN A 118 -19.71 33.95 -12.66
N ALA A 119 -20.32 32.86 -13.13
CA ALA A 119 -21.36 32.92 -14.16
C ALA A 119 -22.61 33.65 -13.66
N GLU A 120 -23.03 33.39 -12.41
CA GLU A 120 -24.18 34.05 -11.78
C GLU A 120 -23.94 35.55 -11.56
N LYS A 121 -22.76 35.92 -11.05
CA LYS A 121 -22.36 37.34 -10.89
C LYS A 121 -22.22 38.07 -12.24
N GLY A 122 -21.77 37.37 -13.28
CA GLY A 122 -21.67 37.90 -14.64
C GLY A 122 -23.04 38.11 -15.30
N ALA A 123 -24.01 37.24 -15.03
CA ALA A 123 -25.39 37.37 -15.50
C ALA A 123 -26.13 38.53 -14.80
N GLY A 124 -26.04 38.61 -13.46
CA GLY A 124 -26.67 39.71 -12.69
C GLY A 124 -26.11 41.11 -13.00
N ARG A 125 -24.83 41.20 -13.42
CA ARG A 125 -24.22 42.46 -13.85
C ARG A 125 -24.71 42.96 -15.21
N LYS A 126 -25.19 42.06 -16.08
CA LYS A 126 -25.76 42.41 -17.40
C LYS A 126 -27.21 42.87 -17.27
N GLU A 127 -28.00 42.27 -16.39
CA GLU A 127 -29.40 42.68 -16.14
C GLU A 127 -29.51 44.05 -15.46
N SER A 128 -28.61 44.40 -14.54
CA SER A 128 -28.60 45.71 -13.88
C SER A 128 -28.21 46.87 -14.81
N SER A 129 -27.39 46.62 -15.83
CA SER A 129 -27.01 47.64 -16.83
C SER A 129 -28.07 47.90 -17.89
N GLN A 130 -28.93 46.92 -18.20
CA GLN A 130 -30.06 47.12 -19.12
C GLN A 130 -31.25 47.83 -18.48
N THR A 131 -31.47 47.67 -17.18
CA THR A 131 -32.61 48.28 -16.47
C THR A 131 -32.38 49.77 -16.13
N GLY A 132 -31.11 50.20 -16.00
CA GLY A 132 -30.73 51.58 -15.73
C GLY A 132 -30.79 52.54 -16.94
N SER A 133 -30.92 52.01 -18.16
CA SER A 133 -30.96 52.83 -19.39
C SER A 133 -32.37 53.17 -19.88
N GLN A 134 -33.42 52.76 -19.15
CA GLN A 134 -34.83 52.98 -19.51
C GLN A 134 -35.59 53.93 -18.56
N LYS A 135 -34.90 54.76 -17.77
CA LYS A 135 -35.54 55.84 -17.01
C LYS A 135 -34.99 57.20 -17.39
#